data_AF-A0A4U9HGP3-F1
#
_entry.id   AF-A0A4U9HGP3-F1
#
_cell.length_a   1.000
_cell.length_b   1.000
_cell.length_c   1.000
_cell.angle_alpha   90.00
_cell.angle_beta   90.00
_cell.angle_gamma   90.00
#
_symmetry.space_group_name_H-M   'P 1'
#
loop_
_entity.id
_entity.type
_entity.pdbx_description
1 polymer ?
#
loop_
_entity_poly.entity_id
_entity_poly.type
_entity_poly.pdbx_seq_one_letter_code
_entity_poly.pdbx_strand_id
1 'polypeptide(L)'
;MNDPDFNLLAALDALLAEGSVAGAARRLGLSASAMSRTLSRLRQVTGDPLLVRAGRSMVLTPHAEQIRDRARQTLAEARACCCPRPRAGSADAAANVPSAD
;
A
#
# COMPACT_ATOMS: atom_id res chain seq x y z
N MET A 1 18.05 14.03 5.44
CA MET A 1 16.69 13.74 5.93
C MET A 1 15.96 13.07 4.78
N ASN A 2 15.85 11.74 4.77
CA ASN A 2 15.30 11.00 3.65
C ASN A 2 13.86 10.66 4.04
N ASP A 3 12.91 11.54 3.72
CA ASP A 3 11.49 11.25 3.91
C ASP A 3 11.18 9.90 3.25
N PRO A 4 10.57 8.94 3.96
CA PRO A 4 10.23 7.66 3.38
C PRO A 4 9.27 7.88 2.21
N ASP A 5 9.70 7.51 1.00
CA ASP A 5 8.87 7.53 -0.21
C ASP A 5 7.54 6.81 0.07
N PHE A 6 6.39 7.38 -0.33
CA PHE A 6 5.08 6.72 -0.17
C PHE A 6 5.03 5.32 -0.81
N ASN A 7 5.90 5.06 -1.79
CA ASN A 7 6.12 3.74 -2.37
C ASN A 7 6.59 2.70 -1.35
N LEU A 8 7.32 3.11 -0.31
CA LEU A 8 7.72 2.24 0.80
C LEU A 8 6.54 1.79 1.64
N LEU A 9 5.51 2.62 1.81
CA LEU A 9 4.31 2.23 2.55
C LEU A 9 3.52 1.14 1.82
N ALA A 10 3.41 1.23 0.49
CA ALA A 10 2.81 0.17 -0.33
C ALA A 10 3.63 -1.14 -0.30
N ALA A 11 4.96 -1.03 -0.35
CA ALA A 11 5.84 -2.18 -0.22
C ALA A 11 5.78 -2.83 1.17
N LEU A 12 5.68 -2.02 2.23
CA LEU A 12 5.52 -2.48 3.60
C LEU A 12 4.22 -3.28 3.74
N ASP A 13 3.06 -2.73 3.35
CA ASP A 13 1.79 -3.48 3.38
C ASP A 13 1.89 -4.80 2.62
N ALA A 14 2.49 -4.80 1.42
CA ALA A 14 2.64 -6.01 0.62
C ALA A 14 3.51 -7.07 1.32
N LEU A 15 4.64 -6.68 1.91
CA LEU A 15 5.54 -7.58 2.63
C LEU A 15 4.89 -8.17 3.88
N LEU A 16 4.17 -7.34 4.65
CA LEU A 16 3.50 -7.73 5.89
C LEU A 16 2.26 -8.61 5.64
N ALA A 17 1.57 -8.40 4.51
CA ALA A 17 0.43 -9.23 4.13
C ALA A 17 0.85 -10.59 3.57
N GLU A 18 1.90 -10.62 2.74
CA GLU A 18 2.32 -11.84 2.04
C GLU A 18 3.27 -12.72 2.87
N GLY A 19 3.98 -12.15 3.85
CA GLY A 19 5.01 -12.88 4.60
C GLY A 19 6.20 -13.32 3.73
N SER A 20 6.31 -12.80 2.51
CA SER A 20 7.24 -13.26 1.49
C SER A 20 7.65 -12.13 0.55
N VAL A 21 8.95 -12.04 0.27
CA VAL A 21 9.51 -11.14 -0.75
C VAL A 21 8.94 -11.45 -2.14
N ALA A 22 8.86 -12.73 -2.52
CA ALA A 22 8.36 -13.13 -3.83
C ALA A 22 6.85 -12.85 -4.02
N GLY A 23 6.02 -13.21 -3.04
CA GLY A 23 4.59 -12.86 -3.01
C GLY A 23 4.36 -11.35 -3.10
N ALA A 24 5.05 -10.57 -2.26
CA ALA A 24 4.95 -9.12 -2.28
C ALA A 24 5.38 -8.51 -3.62
N ALA A 25 6.46 -9.02 -4.23
CA ALA A 25 6.93 -8.58 -5.54
C ALA A 25 5.85 -8.80 -6.61
N ARG A 26 5.24 -10.00 -6.65
CA ARG A 26 4.14 -10.31 -7.59
C ARG A 26 2.95 -9.38 -7.37
N ARG A 27 2.55 -9.16 -6.11
CA ARG A 27 1.40 -8.30 -5.77
C ARG A 27 1.58 -6.86 -6.24
N LEU A 28 2.81 -6.34 -6.24
CA LEU A 28 3.13 -4.98 -6.71
C LEU A 28 3.63 -4.90 -8.15
N GLY A 29 3.66 -6.01 -8.90
CA GLY A 29 4.18 -6.03 -10.27
C GLY A 29 5.68 -5.73 -10.37
N LEU A 30 6.44 -6.03 -9.32
CA LEU A 30 7.88 -5.79 -9.23
C LEU A 30 8.67 -7.10 -9.42
N SER A 31 9.95 -6.95 -9.78
CA SER A 31 10.88 -8.08 -9.72
C SER A 31 11.25 -8.42 -8.27
N ALA A 32 11.66 -9.67 -8.03
CA ALA A 32 12.12 -10.09 -6.70
C ALA A 32 13.37 -9.30 -6.24
N SER A 33 14.25 -8.91 -7.17
CA SER A 33 15.42 -8.09 -6.86
C SER A 33 15.04 -6.66 -6.48
N ALA A 34 14.06 -6.07 -7.17
CA ALA A 34 13.51 -4.76 -6.80
C ALA A 34 12.87 -4.80 -5.41
N MET A 35 12.06 -5.83 -5.12
CA MET A 35 11.43 -5.99 -3.81
C MET A 35 12.46 -6.23 -2.70
N SER A 36 13.50 -7.01 -2.95
CA SER A 36 14.59 -7.23 -1.99
C SER A 36 15.31 -5.93 -1.61
N ARG A 37 15.61 -5.08 -2.61
CA ARG A 37 16.17 -3.74 -2.36
C ARG A 37 15.24 -2.87 -1.53
N THR A 38 13.94 -2.91 -1.82
CA THR A 38 12.93 -2.17 -1.05
C THR A 38 12.85 -2.65 0.40
N LEU A 39 12.87 -3.97 0.63
CA LEU A 39 12.93 -4.55 1.98
C LEU A 39 14.19 -4.10 2.72
N SER A 40 15.36 -4.08 2.09
CA SER A 40 16.59 -3.57 2.72
C SER A 40 16.46 -2.10 3.14
N ARG A 41 15.80 -1.26 2.33
CA ARG A 41 15.54 0.14 2.69
C ARG A 41 14.54 0.26 3.84
N LEU A 42 13.46 -0.54 3.81
CA LEU A 42 12.50 -0.60 4.90
C LEU A 42 13.18 -0.97 6.23
N ARG A 43 14.07 -1.97 6.23
CA ARG A 43 14.84 -2.37 7.42
C ARG A 43 15.68 -1.23 8.00
N GLN A 44 16.25 -0.38 7.15
CA GLN A 44 17.00 0.79 7.61
C GLN A 44 16.11 1.86 8.23
N VAL A 45 14.90 2.06 7.68
CA VAL A 45 13.97 3.09 8.16
C VAL A 45 13.21 2.64 9.41
N THR A 46 12.79 1.38 9.48
CA THR A 46 12.06 0.83 10.63
C THR A 46 12.98 0.39 11.76
N GLY A 47 14.27 0.14 11.47
CA GLY A 47 15.19 -0.47 12.42
C GLY A 47 14.88 -1.93 12.75
N ASP A 48 13.97 -2.57 12.00
CA ASP A 48 13.51 -3.94 12.22
C ASP A 48 13.70 -4.80 10.97
N PRO A 49 14.11 -6.08 11.07
CA PRO A 49 14.27 -6.97 9.93
C PRO A 49 12.99 -7.22 9.12
N LEU A 50 11.81 -7.00 9.71
CA LEU A 50 10.44 -7.23 9.24
C LEU A 50 10.10 -8.68 8.91
N LEU A 51 10.96 -9.32 8.12
CA LEU A 51 10.89 -10.72 7.73
C LEU A 51 12.22 -11.39 8.07
N VAL A 52 12.14 -12.48 8.82
CA VAL A 52 13.27 -13.31 9.22
C VAL A 52 13.10 -14.74 8.73
N ARG A 53 14.22 -15.46 8.61
CA ARG A 53 14.23 -16.85 8.13
C ARG A 53 13.93 -17.78 9.31
N ALA A 54 12.86 -18.57 9.22
CA ALA A 54 12.55 -19.65 10.15
C ALA A 54 12.51 -20.99 9.40
N GLY A 55 13.58 -21.80 9.54
CA GLY A 55 13.68 -23.10 8.89
C GLY A 55 13.64 -23.00 7.36
N ARG A 56 12.53 -23.41 6.73
CA ARG A 56 12.33 -23.36 5.26
C ARG A 56 11.44 -22.20 4.77
N SER A 57 10.79 -21.46 5.66
CA SER A 57 9.97 -20.28 5.36
C SER A 57 10.57 -18.95 5.86
N MET A 58 10.02 -17.85 5.36
CA MET A 58 10.17 -16.52 5.97
C MET A 58 8.97 -16.31 6.90
N VAL A 59 9.21 -15.64 8.02
CA VAL A 59 8.17 -15.28 9.00
C VAL A 59 8.32 -13.82 9.40
N LEU A 60 7.24 -13.20 9.83
CA LEU A 60 7.24 -11.83 10.32
C LEU A 60 7.94 -11.76 11.69
N THR A 61 8.60 -10.64 11.97
CA THR A 61 9.04 -10.32 13.33
C THR A 61 7.83 -9.95 14.21
N PRO A 62 7.93 -10.02 15.54
CA PRO A 62 6.85 -9.55 16.41
C PRO A 62 6.47 -8.07 16.15
N HIS A 63 7.47 -7.23 15.87
CA HIS A 63 7.24 -5.83 15.49
C HIS A 63 6.44 -5.72 14.18
N ALA A 64 6.83 -6.48 13.15
CA ALA A 64 6.16 -6.52 11.87
C ALA A 64 4.70 -6.97 11.97
N GLU A 65 4.40 -7.94 12.83
CA GLU A 65 3.02 -8.37 13.12
C GLU A 65 2.21 -7.25 13.79
N GLN A 66 2.78 -6.58 14.78
CA GLN A 66 2.13 -5.48 15.50
C GLN A 66 1.78 -4.30 14.60
N ILE A 67 2.66 -3.95 13.65
CA ILE A 67 2.45 -2.79 12.76
C ILE A 67 1.62 -3.12 11.52
N ARG A 68 1.33 -4.39 11.23
CA ARG A 68 0.66 -4.83 10.00
C ARG A 68 -0.67 -4.13 9.75
N ASP A 69 -1.55 -4.13 10.75
CA ASP A 69 -2.88 -3.55 10.58
C ASP A 69 -2.82 -2.03 10.49
N ARG A 70 -1.91 -1.41 11.25
CA ARG A 70 -1.64 0.04 11.16
C ARG A 70 -1.12 0.42 9.78
N ALA A 71 -0.15 -0.32 9.23
CA ALA A 71 0.41 -0.04 7.91
C ALA A 71 -0.64 -0.13 6.81
N ARG A 72 -1.53 -1.13 6.89
CA ARG A 72 -2.65 -1.30 5.97
C ARG A 72 -3.63 -0.12 6.03
N GLN A 73 -4.02 0.29 7.24
CA GLN A 73 -4.94 1.39 7.44
C GLN A 73 -4.36 2.72 6.93
N THR A 74 -3.12 3.03 7.29
CA THR A 74 -2.43 4.24 6.80
C THR A 74 -2.32 4.26 5.28
N LEU A 75 -2.07 3.11 4.64
CA LEU A 75 -2.03 3.03 3.18
C LEU A 75 -3.41 3.28 2.56
N ALA A 76 -4.48 2.77 3.18
CA ALA A 76 -5.84 3.01 2.73
C ALA A 76 -6.22 4.49 2.83
N GLU A 77 -5.88 5.15 3.94
CA GLU A 77 -6.10 6.58 4.14
C GLU A 77 -5.30 7.43 3.16
N ALA A 78 -4.01 7.12 2.97
CA ALA A 78 -3.17 7.81 2.00
C ALA A 78 -3.73 7.68 0.56
N ARG A 79 -4.26 6.50 0.21
CA ARG A 79 -4.94 6.30 -1.09
C ARG A 79 -6.21 7.12 -1.20
N ALA A 80 -7.01 7.18 -0.14
CA ALA A 80 -8.25 7.97 -0.12
C ALA A 80 -7.99 9.46 -0.33
N CYS A 81 -6.89 10.00 0.22
CA CYS A 81 -6.48 11.39 -0.03
C CYS A 81 -6.13 11.65 -1.51
N CYS A 82 -5.64 10.65 -2.22
CA CYS A 82 -5.30 10.73 -3.64
C CYS A 82 -6.47 10.39 -4.57
N CYS A 83 -7.63 10.00 -4.04
CA CYS A 83 -8.82 9.76 -4.85
C CYS A 83 -9.36 11.10 -5.37
N PRO A 84 -9.65 11.22 -6.68
CA PRO A 84 -10.27 12.42 -7.22
C PRO A 84 -11.61 12.64 -6.55
N ARG A 85 -11.88 13.87 -6.11
CA ARG A 85 -13.18 14.23 -5.53
C ARG A 85 -14.25 13.85 -6.55
N PRO A 86 -15.24 12.99 -6.21
CA PRO A 86 -16.32 12.71 -7.14
C PRO A 86 -16.96 14.05 -7.51
N ARG A 87 -17.06 14.33 -8.82
CA ARG A 87 -17.77 15.52 -9.31
C ARG A 87 -19.20 15.41 -8.80
N ALA A 88 -19.54 16.20 -7.79
CA ALA A 88 -20.90 16.35 -7.34
C ALA A 88 -21.73 16.88 -8.52
N GLY A 89 -22.64 16.04 -9.03
CA GLY A 89 -23.76 16.41 -9.88
C GLY A 89 -23.41 17.05 -11.23
N SER A 90 -23.46 16.28 -12.31
CA SER A 90 -24.02 16.80 -13.55
C SER A 90 -25.54 16.89 -13.37
N ALA A 91 -26.01 18.00 -12.79
CA ALA A 91 -27.42 18.39 -12.77
C ALA A 91 -27.80 19.02 -14.13
N ASP A 92 -27.54 18.32 -15.23
CA ASP A 92 -27.91 18.73 -16.59
C ASP A 92 -28.68 17.57 -17.26
N ALA A 93 -29.77 17.17 -16.61
CA ALA A 93 -30.72 16.22 -17.18
C ALA A 93 -32.14 16.50 -16.67
N ALA A 94 -32.63 17.74 -16.85
CA ALA A 94 -34.06 18.05 -16.83
C ALA A 94 -34.32 19.49 -17.32
N ALA A 95 -33.91 19.82 -18.54
CA ALA A 95 -34.64 20.85 -19.29
C ALA A 95 -35.96 20.23 -19.77
N ASN A 96 -36.88 20.06 -18.82
CA ASN A 96 -38.30 19.85 -19.10
C ASN A 96 -38.83 21.20 -19.60
N VAL A 97 -38.81 21.41 -20.92
CA VAL A 97 -39.57 22.47 -21.55
C VAL A 97 -40.98 21.93 -21.73
N PRO A 98 -42.01 22.42 -21.00
CA PRO A 98 -43.37 22.08 -21.35
C PRO A 98 -43.67 22.73 -22.70
N SER A 99 -44.00 21.89 -23.69
CA SER A 99 -44.64 22.36 -24.92
C SER A 99 -45.98 22.99 -24.53
N ALA A 100 -46.14 24.28 -24.81
CA ALA A 100 -47.41 24.96 -24.77
C ALA A 100 -48.02 24.90 -26.17
N ASP A 101 -49.20 24.27 -26.27
CA ASP A 101 -50.19 24.50 -27.33
C ASP A 101 -50.62 25.97 -27.39
#